data_AF-A0AAV2HTL4-F1
#
_entry.id   AF-A0AAV2HTL4-F1
#
_cell.length_a   1.000
_cell.length_b   1.000
_cell.length_c   1.000
_cell.angle_alpha   90.00
_cell.angle_beta   90.00
_cell.angle_gamma   90.00
#
_symmetry.space_group_name_H-M   'P 1'
#
loop_
_entity.id
_entity.type
_entity.pdbx_description
1 polymer ?
#
loop_
_entity_poly.entity_id
_entity_poly.type
_entity_poly.pdbx_seq_one_letter_code
_entity_poly.pdbx_strand_id
1 'polypeptide(L)'
;QLCDHRVDFTKWFVLEYKTVKFPSSGTVFDYYICPQTHTFKPWINLVPVFEFDPDVPLQATIVHTAETHRLRFFLDMLVATRRPVMLVGAAGTGKTVLMNNKLKSLPEEYMIANVPFNFYTTSEMLQNILEKPLEKKAGRNYGPP
;
A
#
# COMPACT_ATOMS: atom_id res chain seq x y z
N GLN A 1 26.00 -11.73 8.83
CA GLN A 1 25.53 -10.51 9.52
C GLN A 1 24.42 -9.93 8.64
N LEU A 2 23.16 -9.92 9.09
CA LEU A 2 22.08 -9.30 8.31
C LEU A 2 22.35 -7.80 8.24
N CYS A 3 22.63 -7.28 7.05
CA CYS A 3 22.76 -5.85 6.83
C CYS A 3 21.36 -5.22 6.86
N ASP A 4 21.13 -4.25 7.75
CA ASP A 4 19.89 -3.49 7.76
C ASP A 4 19.99 -2.30 6.79
N HIS A 5 19.57 -2.54 5.55
CA HIS A 5 19.56 -1.54 4.50
C HIS A 5 18.76 -0.27 4.84
N ARG A 6 17.79 -0.33 5.78
CA ARG A 6 17.03 0.86 6.21
C ARG A 6 17.91 1.81 7.02
N VAL A 7 18.79 1.28 7.84
CA VAL A 7 19.75 2.06 8.64
C VAL A 7 20.79 2.72 7.74
N ASP A 8 21.32 1.99 6.77
CA ASP A 8 22.30 2.53 5.83
C ASP A 8 21.70 3.62 4.94
N PHE A 9 20.48 3.40 4.43
CA PHE A 9 19.76 4.44 3.69
C PHE A 9 19.48 5.68 4.53
N THR A 10 19.12 5.51 5.81
CA THR A 10 18.92 6.63 6.76
C THR A 10 20.17 7.47 6.89
N LYS A 11 21.34 6.83 7.11
CA LYS A 11 22.62 7.53 7.22
C LYS A 11 22.94 8.33 5.96
N TRP A 12 22.80 7.69 4.80
CA TRP A 12 23.01 8.35 3.51
C TRP A 12 22.06 9.55 3.33
N PHE A 13 20.76 9.36 3.59
CA PHE A 13 19.75 10.40 3.39
C PHE A 13 20.01 11.63 4.25
N VAL A 14 20.34 11.44 5.54
CA VAL A 14 20.62 12.56 6.46
C VAL A 14 21.90 13.30 6.06
N LEU A 15 22.91 12.59 5.54
CA LEU A 15 24.14 13.21 5.05
C LEU A 15 23.95 14.00 3.76
N GLU A 16 23.09 13.52 2.86
CA GLU A 16 22.77 14.16 1.59
C GLU A 16 21.92 15.43 1.81
N TYR A 17 20.85 15.33 2.60
CA TYR A 17 19.87 16.41 2.81
C TYR A 17 20.14 17.24 4.05
N LYS A 18 21.32 17.86 4.15
CA LYS A 18 21.76 18.64 5.34
C LYS A 18 20.88 19.84 5.70
N THR A 19 20.13 20.36 4.74
CA THR A 19 19.21 21.49 4.95
C THR A 19 17.93 21.07 5.69
N VAL A 20 17.59 19.78 5.65
CA VAL A 20 16.39 19.22 6.27
C VAL A 20 16.75 18.73 7.66
N LYS A 21 16.15 19.34 8.70
CA LYS A 21 16.34 18.90 10.09
C LYS A 21 15.48 17.66 10.36
N PHE A 22 16.09 16.49 10.32
CA PHE A 22 15.46 15.22 10.69
C PHE A 22 15.54 15.00 12.22
N PRO A 23 14.53 14.36 12.85
CA PRO A 23 14.63 13.91 14.23
C PRO A 23 15.85 13.01 14.46
N SER A 24 16.50 13.15 15.63
CA SER A 24 17.74 12.45 15.95
C SER A 24 17.55 10.98 16.39
N SER A 25 16.32 10.56 16.64
CA SER A 25 15.97 9.21 17.07
C SER A 25 15.31 8.44 15.93
N GLY A 26 15.56 7.13 15.82
CA GLY A 26 14.97 6.29 14.79
C GLY A 26 15.56 6.48 13.38
N THR A 27 14.83 6.03 12.38
CA THR A 27 15.18 6.04 10.96
C THR A 27 14.32 7.02 10.17
N VAL A 28 14.73 7.39 8.95
CA VAL A 28 13.89 8.25 8.08
C VAL A 28 12.52 7.63 7.77
N PHE A 29 12.41 6.31 7.92
CA PHE A 29 11.19 5.55 7.67
C PHE A 29 10.19 5.60 8.81
N ASP A 30 10.59 6.05 9.99
CA ASP A 30 9.74 6.09 11.18
C ASP A 30 8.87 7.36 11.23
N TYR A 31 9.10 8.30 10.32
CA TYR A 31 8.45 9.60 10.30
C TYR A 31 7.66 9.87 9.02
N TYR A 32 6.60 10.65 9.15
CA TYR A 32 5.85 11.27 8.07
C TYR A 32 5.88 12.79 8.22
N ILE A 33 5.61 13.51 7.13
CA ILE A 33 5.45 14.97 7.17
C ILE A 33 3.98 15.26 7.44
N CYS A 34 3.69 15.91 8.57
CA CYS A 34 2.34 16.32 8.94
C CYS A 34 1.87 17.44 7.99
N PRO A 35 0.79 17.27 7.22
CA PRO A 35 0.33 18.27 6.26
C PRO A 35 -0.08 19.60 6.91
N GLN A 36 -0.44 19.61 8.20
CA GLN A 36 -0.88 20.80 8.91
C GLN A 36 0.28 21.61 9.49
N THR A 37 1.28 20.93 10.06
CA THR A 37 2.41 21.59 10.74
C THR A 37 3.67 21.67 9.88
N HIS A 38 3.71 20.93 8.77
CA HIS A 38 4.90 20.76 7.92
C HIS A 38 6.13 20.25 8.70
N THR A 39 5.91 19.51 9.78
CA THR A 39 6.97 18.92 10.61
C THR A 39 6.94 17.41 10.55
N PHE A 40 8.10 16.79 10.81
CA PHE A 40 8.19 15.35 10.97
C PHE A 40 7.45 14.90 12.24
N LYS A 41 6.57 13.91 12.09
CA LYS A 41 5.88 13.23 13.20
C LYS A 41 6.02 11.72 13.01
N PRO A 42 6.13 10.93 14.08
CA PRO A 42 6.35 9.50 13.96
C PRO A 42 5.07 8.78 13.53
N TRP A 43 5.18 7.79 12.66
CA TRP A 43 4.03 6.98 12.18
C TRP A 43 3.29 6.28 13.33
N ILE A 44 3.99 5.94 14.40
CA ILE A 44 3.42 5.28 15.58
C ILE A 44 2.27 6.09 16.20
N ASN A 45 2.29 7.42 16.06
CA ASN A 45 1.23 8.29 16.59
C ASN A 45 -0.09 8.15 15.82
N LEU A 46 -0.07 7.55 14.62
CA LEU A 46 -1.26 7.28 13.81
C LEU A 46 -1.80 5.87 14.03
N VAL A 47 -1.08 5.01 14.76
CA VAL A 47 -1.49 3.64 15.02
C VAL A 47 -2.58 3.65 16.11
N PRO A 48 -3.81 3.22 15.82
CA PRO A 48 -4.84 3.11 16.85
C PRO A 48 -4.45 2.05 17.87
N VAL A 49 -4.90 2.22 19.11
CA VAL A 49 -4.75 1.19 20.14
C VAL A 49 -5.49 -0.06 19.66
N PHE A 50 -4.79 -1.20 19.66
CA PHE A 50 -5.39 -2.45 19.28
C PHE A 50 -6.37 -2.90 20.38
N GLU A 51 -7.65 -3.00 20.03
CA GLU A 51 -8.68 -3.58 20.87
C GLU A 51 -9.09 -4.93 20.28
N PHE A 52 -8.95 -5.98 21.08
CA PHE A 52 -9.35 -7.32 20.67
C PHE A 52 -10.85 -7.49 20.87
N ASP A 53 -11.56 -7.71 19.77
CA ASP A 53 -12.97 -8.09 19.80
C ASP A 53 -13.09 -9.62 19.63
N PRO A 54 -13.54 -10.36 20.66
CA PRO A 54 -13.69 -11.81 20.58
C PRO A 54 -14.77 -12.25 19.59
N ASP A 55 -15.69 -11.37 19.20
CA ASP A 55 -16.75 -11.67 18.24
C ASP A 55 -16.27 -11.54 16.78
N VAL A 56 -15.10 -10.93 16.56
CA VAL A 56 -14.49 -10.78 15.24
C VAL A 56 -13.52 -11.95 14.99
N PRO A 57 -13.68 -12.70 13.88
CA PRO A 57 -12.72 -13.75 13.53
C PRO A 57 -11.29 -13.19 13.48
N LEU A 58 -10.35 -13.90 14.10
CA LEU A 58 -8.92 -13.55 14.10
C LEU A 58 -8.38 -13.33 12.68
N GLN A 59 -8.88 -14.08 11.70
CA GLN A 59 -8.51 -13.95 10.29
C GLN A 59 -8.96 -12.62 9.64
N ALA A 60 -9.99 -11.99 10.21
CA ALA A 60 -10.51 -10.68 9.80
C ALA A 60 -9.91 -9.53 10.63
N THR A 61 -9.20 -9.83 11.71
CA THR A 61 -8.60 -8.84 12.61
C THR A 61 -7.29 -8.34 12.02
N ILE A 62 -7.26 -7.09 11.57
CA ILE A 62 -6.04 -6.43 11.07
C ILE A 62 -5.40 -5.66 12.23
N VAL A 63 -4.22 -6.09 12.66
CA VAL A 63 -3.43 -5.29 13.61
C VAL A 63 -2.76 -4.16 12.83
N HIS A 64 -3.17 -2.94 13.13
CA HIS A 64 -2.54 -1.75 12.57
C HIS A 64 -1.15 -1.57 13.18
N THR A 65 -0.14 -1.40 12.32
CA THR A 65 1.24 -1.11 12.74
C THR A 65 1.75 0.13 12.02
N ALA A 66 2.83 0.73 12.53
CA ALA A 66 3.48 1.88 11.88
C ALA A 66 3.87 1.57 10.41
N GLU A 67 4.26 0.31 10.12
CA GLU A 67 4.54 -0.12 8.75
C GLU A 67 3.28 -0.15 7.88
N THR A 68 2.18 -0.70 8.37
CA THR A 68 0.90 -0.73 7.64
C THR A 68 0.39 0.68 7.34
N HIS A 69 0.48 1.62 8.29
CA HIS A 69 0.09 3.01 8.09
C HIS A 69 0.95 3.71 7.03
N ARG A 70 2.27 3.52 7.08
CA ARG A 70 3.19 4.07 6.09
C ARG A 70 2.92 3.53 4.68
N LEU A 71 2.74 2.22 4.53
CA LEU A 71 2.37 1.63 3.24
C LEU A 71 1.02 2.16 2.74
N ARG A 72 0.05 2.27 3.64
CA ARG A 72 -1.27 2.79 3.31
C ARG A 72 -1.23 4.23 2.83
N PHE A 73 -0.44 5.09 3.48
CA PHE A 73 -0.25 6.48 3.07
C PHE A 73 0.23 6.61 1.61
N PHE A 74 1.28 5.87 1.23
CA PHE A 74 1.77 5.88 -0.15
C PHE A 74 0.77 5.25 -1.12
N LEU A 75 0.08 4.18 -0.71
CA LEU A 75 -0.94 3.55 -1.53
C LEU A 75 -2.10 4.51 -1.81
N ASP A 76 -2.58 5.24 -0.79
CA ASP A 76 -3.64 6.24 -0.93
C ASP A 76 -3.23 7.37 -1.88
N MET A 77 -2.01 7.89 -1.71
CA MET A 77 -1.45 8.94 -2.57
C MET A 77 -1.33 8.50 -4.03
N LEU A 78 -0.75 7.33 -4.28
CA LEU A 78 -0.50 6.83 -5.63
C LEU A 78 -1.80 6.47 -6.35
N VAL A 79 -2.74 5.81 -5.66
CA VAL A 79 -4.05 5.46 -6.23
C VAL A 79 -4.86 6.71 -6.56
N ALA A 80 -4.83 7.74 -5.69
CA ALA A 80 -5.49 9.02 -5.97
C ALA A 80 -4.94 9.69 -7.25
N THR A 81 -3.65 9.54 -7.54
CA THR A 81 -3.00 10.01 -8.77
C THR A 81 -3.09 9.02 -9.94
N ARG A 82 -3.91 7.95 -9.82
CA ARG A 82 -4.08 6.89 -10.83
C ARG A 82 -2.76 6.22 -11.25
N ARG A 83 -1.79 6.11 -10.33
CA ARG A 83 -0.52 5.41 -10.55
C ARG A 83 -0.62 3.95 -10.11
N PRO A 84 -0.22 2.97 -10.95
CA PRO A 84 -0.19 1.56 -10.56
C PRO A 84 0.79 1.31 -9.41
N VAL A 85 0.41 0.43 -8.47
CA VAL A 85 1.22 0.08 -7.29
C VAL A 85 1.35 -1.43 -7.17
N MET A 86 2.57 -1.91 -6.91
CA MET A 86 2.85 -3.32 -6.59
C MET A 86 3.47 -3.43 -5.21
N LEU A 87 2.89 -4.26 -4.33
CA LEU A 87 3.47 -4.58 -3.03
C LEU A 87 4.25 -5.90 -3.13
N VAL A 88 5.53 -5.87 -2.78
CA VAL A 88 6.43 -7.03 -2.83
C VAL A 88 6.85 -7.44 -1.42
N GLY A 89 6.90 -8.74 -1.16
CA GLY A 89 7.35 -9.30 0.13
C GLY A 89 6.92 -10.76 0.29
N ALA A 90 7.37 -11.40 1.37
CA ALA A 90 7.10 -12.81 1.65
C ALA A 90 5.60 -13.17 1.70
N ALA A 91 5.23 -14.41 1.39
CA ALA A 91 3.83 -14.85 1.53
C ALA A 91 3.35 -14.71 2.99
N GLY A 92 2.05 -14.43 3.18
CA GLY A 92 1.46 -14.31 4.52
C GLY A 92 1.66 -12.97 5.24
N THR A 93 2.36 -11.98 4.65
CA THR A 93 2.61 -10.67 5.30
C THR A 93 1.46 -9.65 5.18
N GLY A 94 0.22 -10.10 4.98
CA GLY A 94 -0.95 -9.20 4.94
C GLY A 94 -1.08 -8.28 3.70
N LYS A 95 -0.25 -8.43 2.66
CA LYS A 95 -0.30 -7.57 1.45
C LYS A 95 -1.66 -7.56 0.75
N THR A 96 -2.23 -8.75 0.53
CA THR A 96 -3.54 -8.90 -0.12
C THR A 96 -4.64 -8.28 0.72
N VAL A 97 -4.56 -8.43 2.05
CA VAL A 97 -5.51 -7.83 2.99
C VAL A 97 -5.45 -6.30 2.93
N LEU A 98 -4.24 -5.72 2.94
CA LEU A 98 -4.03 -4.27 2.82
C LEU A 98 -4.60 -3.71 1.50
N MET A 99 -4.34 -4.38 0.39
CA MET A 99 -4.88 -4.00 -0.92
C MET A 99 -6.39 -4.11 -0.97
N ASN A 100 -6.96 -5.22 -0.50
CA ASN A 100 -8.41 -5.41 -0.45
C ASN A 100 -9.10 -4.35 0.41
N ASN A 101 -8.50 -3.98 1.55
CA ASN A 101 -9.01 -2.89 2.39
C ASN A 101 -8.99 -1.54 1.64
N LYS A 102 -7.94 -1.26 0.83
CA LYS A 102 -7.91 -0.06 -0.02
C LYS A 102 -8.98 -0.08 -1.09
N LEU A 103 -9.09 -1.18 -1.83
CA LEU A 103 -10.05 -1.31 -2.92
C LEU A 103 -11.50 -1.15 -2.41
N LYS A 104 -11.83 -1.73 -1.25
CA LYS A 104 -13.14 -1.56 -0.61
C LYS A 104 -13.45 -0.12 -0.17
N SER A 105 -12.43 0.71 0.04
CA SER A 105 -12.60 2.13 0.41
C SER A 105 -12.74 3.07 -0.79
N LEU A 106 -12.65 2.55 -2.03
CA LEU A 106 -12.82 3.36 -3.23
C LEU A 106 -14.31 3.65 -3.50
N PRO A 107 -14.63 4.79 -4.14
CA PRO A 107 -15.98 5.10 -4.59
C PRO A 107 -16.55 4.04 -5.54
N GLU A 108 -17.89 3.96 -5.64
CA GLU A 108 -18.60 3.02 -6.53
C GLU A 108 -18.26 3.21 -8.02
N GLU A 109 -17.72 4.36 -8.40
CA GLU A 109 -17.19 4.63 -9.76
C GLU A 109 -16.03 3.69 -10.15
N TYR A 110 -15.38 3.05 -9.18
CA TYR A 110 -14.28 2.12 -9.43
C TYR A 110 -14.78 0.70 -9.63
N MET A 111 -14.51 0.15 -10.82
CA MET A 111 -14.68 -1.27 -11.08
C MET A 111 -13.43 -2.05 -10.66
N ILE A 112 -13.61 -3.07 -9.81
CA ILE A 112 -12.53 -3.91 -9.29
C ILE A 112 -12.58 -5.29 -9.95
N ALA A 113 -11.52 -5.66 -10.66
CA ALA A 113 -11.35 -6.99 -11.23
C ALA A 113 -10.17 -7.70 -10.56
N ASN A 114 -10.46 -8.81 -9.87
CA ASN A 114 -9.44 -9.62 -9.22
C ASN A 114 -8.89 -10.67 -10.19
N VAL A 115 -7.61 -10.57 -10.53
CA VAL A 115 -6.93 -11.50 -11.44
C VAL A 115 -5.85 -12.28 -10.66
N PRO A 116 -6.13 -13.53 -10.26
CA PRO A 116 -5.12 -14.35 -9.59
C PRO A 116 -4.05 -14.78 -10.60
N PHE A 117 -2.82 -14.32 -10.39
CA PHE A 117 -1.67 -14.74 -11.18
C PHE A 117 -0.97 -15.94 -10.52
N ASN A 118 -0.70 -16.97 -11.31
CA ASN A 118 0.10 -18.12 -10.89
C ASN A 118 1.01 -18.59 -12.03
N PHE A 119 1.81 -19.62 -11.78
CA PHE A 119 2.77 -20.15 -12.76
C PHE A 119 2.13 -20.64 -14.07
N TYR A 120 0.86 -21.05 -14.04
CA TYR A 120 0.14 -21.58 -15.20
C TYR A 120 -0.69 -20.52 -15.93
N THR A 121 -0.62 -19.26 -15.51
CA THR A 121 -1.41 -18.17 -16.12
C THR A 121 -0.81 -17.80 -17.48
N THR A 122 -1.51 -18.11 -18.57
CA THR A 122 -1.11 -17.74 -19.93
C THR A 122 -1.61 -16.33 -20.31
N SER A 123 -1.06 -15.75 -21.38
CA SER A 123 -1.51 -14.46 -21.91
C SER A 123 -2.98 -14.49 -22.33
N GLU A 124 -3.44 -15.60 -22.92
CA GLU A 124 -4.83 -15.80 -23.31
C GLU A 124 -5.76 -15.83 -22.09
N MET A 125 -5.39 -16.56 -21.03
CA MET A 125 -6.16 -16.59 -19.78
C MET A 125 -6.26 -15.20 -19.16
N LEU A 126 -5.16 -14.45 -19.11
CA LEU A 126 -5.16 -13.08 -18.62
C LEU A 126 -6.11 -12.18 -19.42
N GLN A 127 -6.02 -12.22 -20.75
CA GLN A 127 -6.85 -11.41 -21.62
C GLN A 127 -8.34 -11.71 -21.42
N ASN A 128 -8.72 -12.99 -21.38
CA ASN A 128 -10.10 -13.40 -21.15
C ASN A 128 -10.65 -12.91 -19.81
N ILE A 129 -9.83 -12.89 -18.75
CA ILE A 129 -10.24 -12.38 -17.44
C ILE A 129 -10.40 -10.85 -17.47
N LEU A 130 -9.49 -10.12 -18.14
CA LEU A 130 -9.53 -8.66 -18.23
C LEU A 130 -10.70 -8.15 -19.09
N GLU A 131 -11.08 -8.89 -20.13
CA GLU A 131 -12.19 -8.52 -21.02
C GLU A 131 -13.57 -8.83 -20.42
N LYS A 132 -13.67 -9.79 -19.49
CA LYS A 132 -14.94 -10.23 -18.90
C LYS A 132 -15.81 -9.11 -18.31
N PRO A 133 -15.27 -8.11 -17.56
CA PRO A 133 -16.08 -7.02 -17.02
C PRO A 133 -16.18 -5.81 -17.96
N LEU A 134 -15.58 -5.85 -19.16
CA LEU A 134 -15.52 -4.72 -20.08
C LEU A 134 -16.56 -4.84 -21.19
N GLU A 135 -17.17 -3.73 -21.55
CA GLU A 135 -17.99 -3.63 -22.74
C GLU A 135 -17.18 -3.09 -23.92
N LYS A 136 -17.43 -3.65 -25.09
CA LYS A 136 -16.87 -3.14 -26.34
C LYS A 136 -17.60 -1.86 -26.73
N LYS A 137 -16.96 -0.70 -26.54
CA LYS A 137 -17.57 0.61 -26.86
C LYS A 137 -17.51 0.91 -28.36
N ALA A 138 -16.31 0.96 -28.95
CA ALA A 138 -16.11 1.20 -30.40
C ALA A 138 -14.76 0.65 -30.89
N GLY A 139 -14.73 0.05 -32.09
CA GLY A 139 -13.49 -0.47 -32.69
C GLY A 139 -12.81 -1.52 -31.83
N ARG A 140 -11.56 -1.24 -31.40
CA ARG A 140 -10.76 -2.07 -30.48
C ARG A 140 -10.72 -1.52 -29.04
N ASN A 141 -11.57 -0.55 -28.70
CA ASN A 141 -11.64 0.03 -27.36
C ASN A 141 -12.65 -0.72 -26.48
N TYR A 142 -12.16 -1.16 -25.32
CA TYR A 142 -12.94 -1.79 -24.26
C TYR A 142 -12.90 -0.89 -23.03
N GLY A 143 -14.04 -0.75 -22.36
CA GLY A 143 -14.16 0.08 -21.15
C GLY A 143 -15.16 -0.51 -20.16
N PRO A 144 -15.13 -0.04 -18.90
CA PRO A 144 -16.18 -0.39 -17.94
C PRO A 144 -17.58 0.02 -18.49
N PRO A 145 -18.65 -0.67 -18.07
CA PRO A 145 -20.03 -0.35 -18.46
C PRO A 145 -20.37 1.12 -18.24
#